data_AF-A0A946VGH5-F1
#
_entry.id   AF-A0A946VGH5-F1
#
_cell.length_a   1.000
_cell.length_b   1.000
_cell.length_c   1.000
_cell.angle_alpha   90.00
_cell.angle_beta   90.00
_cell.angle_gamma   90.00
#
_symmetry.space_group_name_H-M   'P 1'
#
loop_
_entity.id
_entity.type
_entity.pdbx_description
1 polymer ?
#
loop_
_entity_poly.entity_id
_entity_poly.type
_entity_poly.pdbx_seq_one_letter_code
_entity_poly.pdbx_strand_id
1 'polypeptide(L)'
;MNSLELPDKNLFKKHVLAGAISSLCECGCNSFEYHISSDVDIEPLTEGSGLFYEIAFSTNMDDVIDFLVFTDDRGYFSGVDITYGFATHEALPDGIALKECVHSQGR
;
A
#
# COMPACT_ATOMS: atom_id res chain seq x y z
N MET A 1 -12.06 16.94 8.41
CA MET A 1 -11.32 15.68 8.68
C MET A 1 -11.79 14.69 7.64
N ASN A 2 -10.96 14.38 6.65
CA ASN A 2 -11.29 13.35 5.66
C ASN A 2 -11.29 12.00 6.39
N SER A 3 -12.37 11.23 6.25
CA SER A 3 -12.50 9.92 6.87
C SER A 3 -11.45 8.99 6.26
N LEU A 4 -10.64 8.35 7.11
CA LEU A 4 -9.66 7.33 6.71
C LEU A 4 -10.41 6.03 6.48
N GLU A 5 -11.10 5.95 5.35
CA GLU A 5 -11.90 4.79 4.97
C GLU A 5 -11.20 4.02 3.85
N LEU A 6 -10.56 2.92 4.23
CA LEU A 6 -10.10 1.91 3.31
C LEU A 6 -11.31 1.26 2.61
N PRO A 7 -11.39 1.28 1.27
CA PRO A 7 -12.45 0.60 0.53
C PRO A 7 -12.49 -0.88 0.90
N ASP A 8 -13.70 -1.37 1.21
CA ASP A 8 -13.97 -2.74 1.66
C ASP A 8 -12.88 -3.34 2.56
N LYS A 9 -12.67 -2.68 3.72
CA LYS A 9 -11.67 -3.07 4.72
C LYS A 9 -11.70 -4.57 5.08
N ASN A 10 -12.88 -5.18 5.08
CA ASN A 10 -13.01 -6.60 5.40
C ASN A 10 -12.46 -7.47 4.27
N LEU A 11 -12.77 -7.15 3.02
CA LEU A 11 -12.20 -7.84 1.87
C LEU A 11 -10.69 -7.63 1.81
N PHE A 12 -10.20 -6.39 1.94
CA PHE A 12 -8.75 -6.12 1.97
C PHE A 12 -8.03 -6.96 3.04
N LYS A 13 -8.62 -7.10 4.22
CA LYS A 13 -8.08 -7.98 5.27
C LYS A 13 -8.01 -9.45 4.83
N LYS A 14 -8.98 -9.97 4.08
CA LYS A 14 -8.91 -11.33 3.52
C LYS A 14 -7.70 -11.49 2.61
N HIS A 15 -7.44 -10.51 1.73
CA HIS A 15 -6.27 -10.52 0.84
C HIS A 15 -4.95 -10.56 1.61
N VAL A 16 -4.81 -9.72 2.65
CA VAL A 16 -3.63 -9.70 3.53
C VAL A 16 -3.45 -11.00 4.31
N LEU A 17 -4.51 -11.77 4.55
CA LEU A 17 -4.40 -13.08 5.21
C LEU A 17 -4.17 -14.24 4.24
N ALA A 18 -4.47 -14.06 2.95
CA ALA A 18 -4.45 -15.11 1.94
C ALA A 18 -3.13 -15.22 1.16
N GLY A 19 -2.21 -14.28 1.36
CA GLY A 19 -0.96 -14.22 0.61
C GLY A 19 0.26 -14.03 1.50
N ALA A 20 1.36 -13.66 0.86
CA ALA A 20 2.60 -13.32 1.54
C ALA A 20 3.38 -12.29 0.72
N ILE A 21 4.27 -11.56 1.39
CA ILE A 21 5.28 -10.73 0.73
C ILE A 21 6.19 -11.65 -0.10
N SER A 22 6.29 -11.37 -1.41
CA SER A 22 7.12 -12.13 -2.34
C SER A 22 8.50 -11.52 -2.54
N SER A 23 8.60 -10.19 -2.46
CA SER A 23 9.85 -9.45 -2.61
C SER A 23 9.79 -8.12 -1.85
N LEU A 24 10.95 -7.58 -1.49
CA LEU A 24 11.12 -6.27 -0.87
C LEU A 24 11.91 -5.38 -1.82
N CYS A 25 11.65 -4.06 -1.85
CA CYS A 25 12.53 -3.15 -2.59
C CYS A 25 13.93 -3.18 -2.00
N GLU A 26 14.93 -3.37 -2.87
CA GLU A 26 16.35 -3.33 -2.49
C GLU A 26 16.84 -1.89 -2.20
N CYS A 27 16.06 -0.89 -2.59
CA CYS A 27 16.36 0.52 -2.41
C CYS A 27 16.22 1.03 -0.97
N GLY A 28 15.60 0.24 -0.07
CA GLY A 28 15.39 0.61 1.33
C GLY A 28 14.18 1.51 1.59
N CYS A 29 13.29 1.72 0.61
CA CYS A 29 12.06 2.49 0.80
C CYS A 29 10.96 1.72 1.57
N ASN A 30 11.19 0.42 1.83
CA ASN A 30 10.24 -0.52 2.43
C ASN A 30 8.99 -0.85 1.58
N SER A 31 8.97 -0.47 0.29
CA SER A 31 8.01 -1.04 -0.67
C SER A 31 8.16 -2.55 -0.78
N PHE A 32 7.07 -3.24 -1.12
CA PHE A 32 7.07 -4.69 -1.27
C PHE A 32 6.05 -5.18 -2.29
N GLU A 33 6.39 -6.30 -2.94
CA GLU A 33 5.43 -7.07 -3.73
C GLU A 33 4.74 -8.10 -2.84
N TYR A 34 3.50 -8.41 -3.19
CA TYR A 34 2.64 -9.32 -2.47
C TYR A 34 2.04 -10.34 -3.42
N HIS A 35 2.08 -11.61 -3.05
CA HIS A 35 1.58 -12.69 -3.86
C HIS A 35 0.41 -13.41 -3.18
N ILE A 36 -0.71 -13.50 -3.88
CA ILE A 36 -1.85 -14.36 -3.54
C ILE A 36 -1.94 -15.47 -4.59
N SER A 37 -1.87 -16.71 -4.12
CA SER A 37 -1.92 -17.89 -4.98
C SER A 37 -3.27 -18.01 -5.70
N SER A 38 -3.28 -18.61 -6.89
CA SER A 38 -4.47 -18.73 -7.73
C SER A 38 -5.52 -19.74 -7.23
N ASP A 39 -5.19 -20.57 -6.25
CA ASP A 39 -6.08 -21.57 -5.63
C ASP A 39 -6.85 -21.02 -4.42
N VAL A 40 -6.58 -19.78 -4.01
CA VAL A 40 -7.31 -19.11 -2.93
C VAL A 40 -8.69 -18.69 -3.43
N ASP A 41 -9.74 -19.11 -2.71
CA ASP A 41 -11.12 -18.71 -2.96
C ASP A 41 -11.47 -17.42 -2.20
N ILE A 42 -11.12 -16.26 -2.79
CA ILE A 42 -11.51 -14.92 -2.34
C ILE A 42 -11.98 -14.05 -3.50
N GLU A 43 -12.86 -13.08 -3.23
CA GLU A 43 -13.29 -12.10 -4.23
C GLU A 43 -12.14 -11.12 -4.56
N PRO A 44 -12.01 -10.62 -5.80
CA PRO A 44 -11.04 -9.56 -6.12
C PRO A 44 -11.43 -8.22 -5.47
N LEU A 45 -10.45 -7.36 -5.19
CA LEU A 45 -10.67 -6.02 -4.64
C LEU A 45 -11.29 -5.05 -5.66
N THR A 46 -10.90 -5.20 -6.92
CA THR A 46 -11.36 -4.39 -8.05
C THR A 46 -11.23 -5.18 -9.35
N GLU A 47 -11.72 -4.65 -10.46
CA GLU A 47 -11.49 -5.27 -11.77
C GLU A 47 -10.12 -4.84 -12.32
N GLY A 48 -9.22 -5.82 -12.46
CA GLY A 48 -7.92 -5.63 -13.10
C GLY A 48 -6.86 -4.93 -12.25
N SER A 49 -5.75 -4.60 -12.91
CA SER A 49 -4.53 -4.08 -12.27
C SER A 49 -4.53 -2.55 -12.12
N GLY A 50 -3.93 -2.07 -11.03
CA GLY A 50 -3.62 -0.65 -10.87
C GLY A 50 -3.61 -0.19 -9.42
N LEU A 51 -3.59 1.13 -9.22
CA LEU A 51 -3.72 1.74 -7.90
C LEU A 51 -5.14 1.52 -7.37
N PHE A 52 -5.24 0.80 -6.25
CA PHE A 52 -6.49 0.52 -5.54
C PHE A 52 -6.78 1.56 -4.46
N TYR A 53 -5.76 1.90 -3.68
CA TYR A 53 -5.87 2.81 -2.55
C TYR A 53 -4.58 3.59 -2.35
N GLU A 54 -4.72 4.86 -2.02
CA GLU A 54 -3.63 5.75 -1.67
C GLU A 54 -3.90 6.32 -0.28
N ILE A 55 -2.88 6.35 0.56
CA ILE A 55 -2.95 7.00 1.86
C ILE A 55 -1.61 7.66 2.20
N ALA A 56 -1.70 8.91 2.65
CA ALA A 56 -0.56 9.74 2.96
C ALA A 56 -0.56 10.17 4.43
N PHE A 57 0.61 10.17 5.04
CA PHE A 57 0.80 10.55 6.44
C PHE A 57 1.86 11.65 6.56
N SER A 58 1.58 12.66 7.37
CA SER A 58 2.63 13.57 7.83
C SER A 58 3.60 12.82 8.75
N THR A 59 4.83 13.32 8.83
CA THR A 59 5.90 12.67 9.58
C THR A 59 6.44 13.56 10.71
N ASN A 60 7.35 13.03 11.50
CA ASN A 60 8.21 13.81 12.41
C ASN A 60 9.30 14.61 11.71
N MET A 61 9.34 14.58 10.38
CA MET A 61 10.25 15.31 9.51
C MET A 61 9.46 16.25 8.59
N ASP A 62 10.12 16.85 7.59
CA ASP A 62 9.56 17.92 6.77
C ASP A 62 8.65 17.43 5.64
N ASP A 63 8.74 16.16 5.24
CA ASP A 63 7.94 15.59 4.15
C ASP A 63 6.88 14.58 4.63
N VAL A 64 6.05 14.15 3.68
CA VAL A 64 4.96 13.18 3.82
C VAL A 64 5.44 11.81 3.35
N ILE A 65 4.91 10.75 3.97
CA ILE A 65 5.00 9.38 3.44
C ILE A 65 3.69 9.03 2.74
N ASP A 66 3.77 8.61 1.48
CA ASP A 66 2.64 8.05 0.73
C ASP A 66 2.75 6.52 0.68
N PHE A 67 1.62 5.86 0.87
CA PHE A 67 1.44 4.43 0.69
C PHE A 67 0.47 4.21 -0.48
N LEU A 68 0.98 3.62 -1.55
CA LEU A 68 0.23 3.30 -2.75
C LEU A 68 -0.02 1.79 -2.78
N VAL A 69 -1.27 1.38 -2.67
CA VAL A 69 -1.70 -0.02 -2.63
C VAL A 69 -2.18 -0.44 -4.01
N PHE A 70 -1.59 -1.52 -4.55
CA PHE A 70 -1.85 -1.97 -5.91
C PHE A 70 -2.60 -3.30 -6.00
N THR A 71 -3.25 -3.52 -7.14
CA THR A 71 -3.81 -4.80 -7.56
C THR A 71 -3.12 -5.36 -8.81
N ASP A 72 -3.07 -6.69 -8.91
CA ASP A 72 -2.62 -7.42 -10.11
C ASP A 72 -3.72 -7.47 -11.20
N ASP A 73 -3.43 -8.13 -12.31
CA ASP A 73 -4.35 -8.30 -13.44
C ASP A 73 -5.65 -9.05 -13.09
N ARG A 74 -5.66 -9.80 -11.99
CA ARG A 74 -6.84 -10.47 -11.45
C ARG A 74 -7.64 -9.59 -10.50
N GLY A 75 -7.13 -8.40 -10.15
CA GLY A 75 -7.74 -7.50 -9.18
C GLY A 75 -7.37 -7.80 -7.73
N TYR A 76 -6.32 -8.58 -7.50
CA TYR A 76 -5.91 -9.04 -6.17
C TYR A 76 -4.79 -8.15 -5.65
N PHE A 77 -4.76 -7.89 -4.34
CA PHE A 77 -3.67 -7.15 -3.70
C PHE A 77 -2.29 -7.69 -4.13
N SER A 78 -1.49 -6.81 -4.71
CA SER A 78 -0.22 -7.18 -5.37
C SER A 78 1.01 -6.51 -4.79
N GLY A 79 0.84 -5.49 -3.95
CA GLY A 79 1.97 -4.81 -3.33
C GLY A 79 1.65 -3.43 -2.82
N VAL A 80 2.63 -2.85 -2.12
CA VAL A 80 2.58 -1.48 -1.63
C VAL A 80 3.86 -0.77 -2.06
N ASP A 81 3.71 0.39 -2.69
CA ASP A 81 4.81 1.35 -2.81
C ASP A 81 4.76 2.36 -1.68
N ILE A 82 5.92 2.62 -1.10
CA ILE A 82 6.12 3.60 -0.04
C ILE A 82 7.09 4.66 -0.56
N THR A 83 6.65 5.92 -0.54
CA THR A 83 7.45 7.06 -1.02
C THR A 83 7.54 8.12 0.07
N TYR A 84 8.67 8.83 0.12
CA TYR A 84 8.89 9.93 1.07
C TYR A 84 9.30 11.19 0.31
N GLY A 85 8.50 12.25 0.44
CA GLY A 85 8.67 13.46 -0.38
C GLY A 85 8.50 13.15 -1.87
N PHE A 86 9.34 13.76 -2.72
CA PHE A 86 9.31 13.54 -4.18
C PHE A 86 10.09 12.30 -4.65
N ALA A 87 10.74 11.56 -3.74
CA ALA A 87 11.60 10.44 -4.08
C ALA A 87 10.86 9.11 -3.93
N THR A 88 10.73 8.37 -5.03
CA THR A 88 10.15 7.01 -5.08
C THR A 88 11.20 5.90 -4.91
N HIS A 89 12.49 6.23 -4.85
CA HIS A 89 13.59 5.25 -4.99
C HIS A 89 14.76 5.48 -4.02
N GLU A 90 14.50 6.11 -2.88
CA GLU A 90 15.50 6.32 -1.84
C GLU A 90 15.11 5.60 -0.56
N ALA A 91 16.11 5.27 0.25
CA ALA A 91 15.88 4.68 1.55
C ALA A 91 15.09 5.64 2.43
N LEU A 92 14.16 5.10 3.21
CA LEU A 92 13.48 5.93 4.20
C LEU A 92 14.49 6.45 5.24
N PRO A 93 14.41 7.73 5.64
CA PRO A 93 15.31 8.27 6.66
C PRO A 93 15.21 7.52 7.99
N ASP A 94 16.35 7.30 8.64
CA ASP A 94 16.39 6.71 9.97
C ASP A 94 15.62 7.55 11.00
N GLY A 95 14.80 6.88 11.82
CA GLY A 95 14.02 7.54 12.87
C GLY A 95 12.76 8.26 12.38
N ILE A 96 12.37 8.05 11.12
CA ILE A 96 11.08 8.53 10.61
C ILE A 96 9.90 7.89 11.37
N ALA A 97 8.92 8.71 11.72
CA ALA A 97 7.72 8.29 12.41
C ALA A 97 6.49 8.95 11.80
N LEU A 98 5.45 8.15 11.53
CA LEU A 98 4.15 8.61 11.06
C LEU A 98 3.44 9.36 12.19
N LYS A 99 2.76 10.47 11.87
CA LYS A 99 1.96 11.25 12.82
C LYS A 99 0.47 11.10 12.55
N GLU A 100 -0.02 11.78 11.52
CA GLU A 100 -1.44 11.85 11.20
C GLU A 100 -1.66 11.63 9.70
N CYS A 101 -2.80 11.04 9.36
CA CYS A 101 -3.22 10.92 7.97
C CYS A 101 -3.58 12.31 7.43
N VAL A 102 -2.95 12.70 6.33
CA VAL A 102 -3.19 13.99 5.67
C VAL A 102 -4.00 13.83 4.39
N HIS A 103 -3.94 12.66 3.76
CA HIS A 103 -4.70 12.35 2.56
C HIS A 103 -5.04 10.86 2.50
N SER A 104 -6.20 10.52 1.94
CA SER A 104 -6.55 9.15 1.61
C SER A 104 -7.56 9.13 0.46
N GLN A 105 -7.35 8.26 -0.52
CA GLN A 105 -8.23 8.12 -1.67
C GLN A 105 -8.30 6.65 -2.12
N GLY A 106 -9.51 6.14 -2.26
CA GLY A 106 -9.77 4.83 -2.86
C GLY A 106 -10.40 4.94 -4.24
N ARG A 107 -10.24 3.89 -5.03
CA ARG A 107 -11.07 3.65 -6.22
C ARG A 107 -12.42 3.04 -5.85
#